data_AF-A0A8H8QQM5-F1
#
_entry.id   AF-A0A8H8QQM5-F1
#
_cell.length_a   1.000
_cell.length_b   1.000
_cell.length_c   1.000
_cell.angle_alpha   90.00
_cell.angle_beta   90.00
_cell.angle_gamma   90.00
#
_symmetry.space_group_name_H-M   'P 1'
#
loop_
_entity.id
_entity.type
_entity.pdbx_description
1 polymer ?
#
loop_
_entity_poly.entity_id
_entity_poly.type
_entity_poly.pdbx_seq_one_letter_code
_entity_poly.pdbx_strand_id
1 'polypeptide(L)'
;MSEPQSWDVLRRKTRNLESTIDARLTSYSQLASKIARSADAPSTSSSAPGSAGIYADHTTLDMDASSPPSRKEDLSEHLELESELDSLINQLSEAVDALTTKLDDPETPPTSAQLHAVQRHREVLFDFTRDFRRSKTNLRHAIDRRDLLGNVQGDIK
;
A
#
# COMPACT_ATOMS: atom_id res chain seq x y z
N MET A 1 26.79 -15.89 25.75
CA MET A 1 27.60 -14.96 24.95
C MET A 1 26.84 -14.72 23.66
N SER A 2 26.05 -13.66 23.58
CA SER A 2 25.33 -13.32 22.35
C SER A 2 26.34 -12.77 21.37
N GLU A 3 26.57 -13.45 20.25
CA GLU A 3 27.37 -12.89 19.15
C GLU A 3 26.77 -11.51 18.81
N PRO A 4 27.57 -10.43 18.84
CA PRO A 4 27.07 -9.14 18.39
C PRO A 4 26.62 -9.34 16.95
N GLN A 5 25.32 -9.11 16.68
CA GLN A 5 24.80 -9.21 15.32
C GLN A 5 25.73 -8.43 14.38
N SER A 6 26.36 -9.14 13.45
CA SER A 6 27.37 -8.57 12.56
C SER A 6 26.72 -7.48 11.71
N TRP A 7 27.42 -6.36 11.56
CA TRP A 7 27.01 -5.22 10.74
C TRP A 7 26.44 -5.63 9.37
N ASP A 8 27.10 -6.59 8.71
CA ASP A 8 26.69 -7.09 7.40
C ASP A 8 25.39 -7.89 7.43
N VAL A 9 25.07 -8.51 8.57
CA VAL A 9 23.81 -9.23 8.77
C VAL A 9 22.66 -8.24 8.93
N LEU A 10 22.82 -7.23 9.79
CA LEU A 10 21.81 -6.18 9.93
C LEU A 10 21.59 -5.45 8.61
N ARG A 11 22.66 -5.08 7.90
CA ARG A 11 22.55 -4.38 6.62
C ARG A 11 21.82 -5.19 5.56
N ARG A 12 22.08 -6.50 5.48
CA ARG A 12 21.34 -7.40 4.59
C ARG A 12 19.87 -7.51 4.99
N LYS A 13 19.59 -7.63 6.30
CA LYS A 13 18.22 -7.63 6.84
C LYS A 13 17.47 -6.35 6.46
N THR A 14 18.07 -5.18 6.65
CA THR A 14 17.49 -3.88 6.30
C THR A 14 17.12 -3.82 4.82
N ARG A 15 18.02 -4.21 3.91
CA ARG A 15 17.72 -4.25 2.47
C ARG A 15 16.62 -5.23 2.10
N ASN A 16 16.56 -6.38 2.77
CA ASN A 16 15.49 -7.35 2.53
C ASN A 16 14.13 -6.80 2.98
N LEU A 17 14.08 -6.13 4.14
CA LEU A 17 12.89 -5.45 4.63
C LEU A 17 12.45 -4.33 3.67
N GLU A 18 13.38 -3.51 3.17
CA GLU A 18 13.08 -2.47 2.17
C GLU A 18 12.44 -3.07 0.91
N SER A 19 13.02 -4.14 0.36
CA SER A 19 12.47 -4.81 -0.83
C SER A 19 11.09 -5.41 -0.58
N THR A 20 10.85 -5.91 0.63
CA THR A 20 9.56 -6.49 1.02
C THR A 20 8.50 -5.40 1.18
N ILE A 21 8.85 -4.28 1.82
CA ILE A 21 7.97 -3.12 1.97
C ILE A 21 7.56 -2.59 0.59
N ASP A 22 8.49 -2.44 -0.35
CA ASP A 22 8.20 -1.94 -1.69
C ASP A 22 7.20 -2.83 -2.45
N ALA A 23 7.40 -4.16 -2.38
CA ALA A 23 6.48 -5.12 -2.98
C ALA A 23 5.08 -5.04 -2.35
N ARG A 24 5.00 -5.00 -1.01
CA ARG A 24 3.74 -4.90 -0.28
C ARG A 24 3.03 -3.57 -0.50
N LEU A 25 3.77 -2.46 -0.57
CA LEU A 25 3.23 -1.13 -0.82
C LEU A 25 2.62 -1.03 -2.22
N THR A 26 3.24 -1.70 -3.20
CA THR A 26 2.70 -1.81 -4.56
C THR A 26 1.37 -2.57 -4.56
N SER A 27 1.31 -3.76 -3.93
CA SER A 27 0.06 -4.53 -3.80
C SER A 27 -1.03 -3.75 -3.07
N TYR A 28 -0.67 -3.09 -1.96
CA TYR A 28 -1.57 -2.23 -1.20
C TYR A 28 -2.12 -1.09 -2.05
N SER A 29 -1.29 -0.41 -2.83
CA SER A 29 -1.71 0.71 -3.69
C SER A 29 -2.62 0.24 -4.84
N GLN A 30 -2.38 -0.95 -5.40
CA GLN A 30 -3.24 -1.56 -6.42
C GLN A 30 -4.62 -1.90 -5.86
N LEU A 31 -4.66 -2.49 -4.67
CA LEU A 31 -5.89 -2.86 -4.00
C LEU A 31 -6.66 -1.63 -3.52
N ALA A 32 -5.97 -0.61 -2.99
CA ALA A 32 -6.58 0.68 -2.65
C ALA A 32 -7.17 1.37 -3.90
N SER A 33 -6.47 1.32 -5.03
CA SER A 33 -6.98 1.82 -6.31
C SER A 33 -8.18 1.00 -6.80
N LYS A 34 -8.20 -0.32 -6.55
CA LYS A 34 -9.33 -1.20 -6.85
C LYS A 34 -10.58 -0.83 -6.04
N ILE A 35 -10.41 -0.55 -4.77
CA ILE A 35 -11.50 -0.09 -3.90
C ILE A 35 -11.98 1.30 -4.37
N ALA A 36 -11.07 2.21 -4.69
CA ALA A 36 -11.41 3.55 -5.14
C ALA A 36 -12.16 3.59 -6.48
N ARG A 37 -11.73 2.81 -7.48
CA ARG A 37 -12.44 2.73 -8.78
C ARG A 37 -13.83 2.10 -8.66
N SER A 38 -14.03 1.19 -7.70
CA SER A 38 -15.36 0.63 -7.43
C SER A 38 -16.32 1.65 -6.81
N ALA A 39 -15.79 2.67 -6.12
CA ALA A 39 -16.56 3.77 -5.56
C ALA A 39 -16.95 4.81 -6.62
N ASP A 40 -16.08 5.03 -7.61
CA ASP A 40 -16.25 6.04 -8.66
C ASP A 40 -16.94 5.50 -9.92
N ALA A 41 -17.24 4.20 -9.98
CA ALA A 41 -17.98 3.60 -11.09
C ALA A 41 -19.43 4.11 -11.05
N PRO A 42 -19.85 4.99 -11.99
CA PRO A 42 -21.24 5.40 -12.06
C PRO A 42 -22.07 4.16 -12.39
N SER A 43 -23.15 3.93 -11.65
CA SER A 43 -24.23 3.07 -12.12
C SER A 43 -24.87 3.77 -13.32
N THR A 44 -24.29 3.62 -14.51
CA THR A 44 -24.93 4.02 -15.77
C THR A 44 -26.05 3.04 -16.09
N SER A 45 -27.12 3.09 -15.29
CA SER A 45 -28.46 2.78 -15.77
C SER A 45 -29.09 4.09 -16.26
N SER A 46 -28.69 4.52 -17.45
CA SER A 46 -29.49 5.45 -18.24
C SER A 46 -29.35 5.14 -19.71
N SER A 47 -30.46 4.64 -20.26
CA SER A 47 -30.75 4.61 -21.68
C SER A 47 -30.55 6.00 -22.30
N ALA A 48 -30.14 5.99 -23.57
CA ALA A 48 -29.63 7.08 -24.39
C ALA A 48 -30.50 8.36 -24.49
N PRO A 49 -30.00 9.41 -25.21
CA PRO A 49 -30.49 9.51 -26.59
C PRO A 49 -29.40 9.90 -27.62
N GLY A 50 -29.37 9.12 -28.71
CA GLY A 50 -29.11 9.56 -30.08
C GLY A 50 -27.79 10.23 -30.45
N SER A 51 -26.90 9.50 -31.12
CA SER A 51 -26.33 9.92 -32.42
C SER A 51 -25.63 8.75 -33.10
N ALA A 52 -25.82 8.64 -34.41
CA ALA A 52 -25.53 7.50 -35.25
C ALA A 52 -24.03 7.18 -35.35
N GLY A 53 -23.69 5.89 -35.29
CA GLY A 53 -22.34 5.39 -35.48
C GLY A 53 -22.35 3.87 -35.61
N ILE A 54 -22.35 3.42 -36.86
CA ILE A 54 -22.30 2.05 -37.35
C ILE A 54 -21.11 1.30 -36.68
N TYR A 55 -21.15 -0.04 -36.61
CA TYR A 55 -20.18 -1.01 -36.03
C TYR A 55 -20.09 -1.09 -34.49
N ALA A 56 -21.05 -1.79 -33.88
CA ALA A 56 -20.86 -2.43 -32.58
C ALA A 56 -21.10 -3.93 -32.75
N ASP A 57 -20.00 -4.65 -32.89
CA ASP A 57 -19.91 -6.11 -32.85
C ASP A 57 -20.48 -6.62 -31.52
N HIS A 58 -21.35 -7.62 -31.63
CA HIS A 58 -22.12 -8.22 -30.54
C HIS A 58 -21.26 -9.12 -29.63
N THR A 59 -20.14 -8.64 -29.10
CA THR A 59 -19.51 -9.35 -27.97
C THR A 59 -20.28 -9.01 -26.70
N THR A 60 -21.49 -9.55 -26.60
CA THR A 60 -22.21 -9.73 -25.34
C THR A 60 -21.40 -10.72 -24.51
N LEU A 61 -20.34 -10.25 -23.86
CA LEU A 61 -19.60 -11.04 -22.90
C LEU A 61 -20.56 -11.38 -21.78
N ASP A 62 -20.85 -12.68 -21.71
CA ASP A 62 -21.68 -13.32 -20.71
C ASP A 62 -21.35 -12.77 -19.32
N MET A 63 -22.34 -12.05 -18.80
CA MET A 63 -22.40 -11.61 -17.44
C MET A 63 -22.63 -12.85 -16.58
N ASP A 64 -21.56 -13.54 -16.20
CA ASP A 64 -21.56 -14.40 -15.01
C ASP A 64 -21.67 -13.50 -13.78
N ALA A 65 -22.89 -13.01 -13.56
CA ALA A 65 -23.33 -12.36 -12.34
C ALA A 65 -23.49 -13.40 -11.23
N SER A 66 -22.37 -14.00 -10.84
CA SER A 66 -22.22 -14.56 -9.51
C SER A 66 -22.04 -13.37 -8.56
N SER A 67 -23.05 -13.15 -7.71
CA SER A 67 -23.22 -12.09 -6.69
C SER A 67 -21.93 -11.49 -6.07
N PRO A 68 -21.99 -10.26 -5.50
CA PRO A 68 -20.86 -9.60 -4.85
C PRO A 68 -20.67 -9.97 -3.35
N PRO A 69 -19.79 -10.92 -2.98
CA PRO A 69 -19.20 -10.99 -1.64
C PRO A 69 -17.88 -10.19 -1.55
N SER A 70 -17.30 -9.75 -2.66
CA SER A 70 -15.91 -9.28 -2.72
C SER A 70 -15.62 -7.92 -2.06
N ARG A 71 -16.62 -7.08 -1.75
CA ARG A 71 -16.36 -5.72 -1.22
C ARG A 71 -15.84 -5.72 0.21
N LYS A 72 -16.42 -6.57 1.08
CA LYS A 72 -15.97 -6.70 2.47
C LYS A 72 -14.65 -7.45 2.54
N GLU A 73 -14.45 -8.42 1.64
CA GLU A 73 -13.19 -9.15 1.48
C GLU A 73 -12.08 -8.21 1.01
N ASP A 74 -12.30 -7.39 -0.02
CA ASP A 74 -11.32 -6.39 -0.51
C ASP A 74 -10.92 -5.42 0.63
N LEU A 75 -11.89 -4.92 1.41
CA LEU A 75 -11.59 -4.07 2.58
C LEU A 75 -10.83 -4.82 3.68
N SER A 76 -11.11 -6.11 3.89
CA SER A 76 -10.45 -6.91 4.92
C SER A 76 -9.00 -7.21 4.52
N GLU A 77 -8.79 -7.66 3.29
CA GLU A 77 -7.46 -7.88 2.68
C GLU A 77 -6.64 -6.58 2.71
N HIS A 78 -7.28 -5.45 2.41
CA HIS A 78 -6.65 -4.14 2.54
C HIS A 78 -6.14 -3.87 3.96
N LEU A 79 -6.97 -4.09 4.99
CA LEU A 79 -6.61 -3.84 6.39
C LEU A 79 -5.51 -4.79 6.87
N GLU A 80 -5.51 -6.04 6.39
CA GLU A 80 -4.43 -7.00 6.66
C GLU A 80 -3.10 -6.51 6.07
N LEU A 81 -3.09 -6.07 4.81
CA LEU A 81 -1.91 -5.48 4.18
C LEU A 81 -1.45 -4.18 4.87
N GLU A 82 -2.40 -3.38 5.36
CA GLU A 82 -2.10 -2.19 6.16
C GLU A 82 -1.33 -2.55 7.44
N SER A 83 -1.82 -3.57 8.17
CA SER A 83 -1.17 -4.06 9.39
C SER A 83 0.20 -4.70 9.10
N GLU A 84 0.34 -5.44 7.99
CA GLU A 84 1.61 -6.03 7.57
C GLU A 84 2.63 -4.93 7.25
N LEU A 85 2.23 -3.90 6.50
CA LEU A 85 3.08 -2.76 6.17
C LEU A 85 3.50 -1.97 7.40
N ASP A 86 2.59 -1.68 8.34
CA ASP A 86 2.93 -1.04 9.61
C ASP A 86 3.96 -1.87 10.39
N SER A 87 3.78 -3.20 10.47
CA SER A 87 4.74 -4.10 11.10
C SER A 87 6.11 -4.08 10.40
N LEU A 88 6.14 -4.18 9.07
CA LEU A 88 7.39 -4.18 8.29
C LEU A 88 8.15 -2.85 8.41
N ILE A 89 7.45 -1.72 8.36
CA ILE A 89 8.04 -0.38 8.54
C ILE A 89 8.63 -0.25 9.94
N ASN A 90 7.93 -0.72 10.98
CA ASN A 90 8.45 -0.74 12.35
C ASN A 90 9.71 -1.62 12.48
N GLN A 91 9.70 -2.81 11.87
CA GLN A 91 10.88 -3.69 11.84
C GLN A 91 12.06 -3.07 11.08
N LEU A 92 11.80 -2.32 10.00
CA LEU A 92 12.84 -1.59 9.28
C LEU A 92 13.42 -0.47 10.15
N SER A 93 12.58 0.28 10.86
CA SER A 93 13.03 1.30 11.82
C SER A 93 13.95 0.71 12.88
N GLU A 94 13.53 -0.38 13.53
CA GLU A 94 14.32 -1.06 14.56
C GLU A 94 15.66 -1.56 13.99
N ALA A 95 15.67 -2.08 12.75
CA ALA A 95 16.90 -2.50 12.10
C ALA A 95 17.85 -1.32 11.79
N VAL A 96 17.31 -0.18 11.37
CA VAL A 96 18.09 1.06 11.12
C VAL A 96 18.61 1.67 12.42
N ASP A 97 17.84 1.61 13.49
CA ASP A 97 18.26 2.07 14.82
C ASP A 97 19.37 1.17 15.37
N ALA A 98 19.25 -0.15 15.25
CA ALA A 98 20.29 -1.09 15.64
C ALA A 98 21.58 -0.91 14.81
N LEU A 99 21.47 -0.60 13.51
CA LEU A 99 22.62 -0.20 12.70
C LEU A 99 23.24 1.11 13.25
N THR A 100 22.42 2.11 13.55
CA THR A 100 22.91 3.39 14.12
C THR A 100 23.66 3.16 15.43
N THR A 101 23.09 2.42 16.38
CA THR A 101 23.72 2.13 17.67
C THR A 101 25.08 1.43 17.52
N LYS A 102 25.25 0.62 16.47
CA LYS A 102 26.54 0.00 16.15
C LYS A 102 27.58 0.99 15.62
N LEU A 103 27.16 2.07 14.96
CA LEU A 103 28.05 3.13 14.48
C LEU A 103 28.45 4.12 15.59
N ASP A 104 27.66 4.18 16.65
CA ASP A 104 27.92 5.02 17.83
C ASP A 104 28.92 4.37 18.82
N ASP A 105 29.46 3.19 18.51
CA ASP A 105 30.45 2.50 19.34
C ASP A 105 31.80 3.27 19.33
N PRO A 106 32.24 3.85 20.47
CA PRO A 106 33.46 4.66 20.52
C PRO A 106 34.75 3.86 20.29
N GLU A 107 34.72 2.53 20.43
CA GLU A 107 35.88 1.65 20.23
C GLU A 107 36.19 1.42 18.74
N THR A 108 35.20 1.59 17.86
CA THR A 108 35.37 1.39 16.41
C THR A 108 34.84 2.56 15.61
N PRO A 109 35.71 3.46 15.09
CA PRO A 109 35.25 4.60 14.32
C PRO A 109 34.51 4.14 13.05
N PRO A 110 33.30 4.66 12.79
CA PRO A 110 32.51 4.23 11.64
C PRO A 110 33.14 4.70 10.33
N THR A 111 33.13 3.83 9.33
CA THR A 111 33.62 4.20 8.00
C THR A 111 32.62 5.13 7.29
N SER A 112 33.12 5.99 6.39
CA SER A 112 32.26 6.87 5.58
C SER A 112 31.17 6.09 4.83
N ALA A 113 31.48 4.91 4.30
CA ALA A 113 30.51 4.04 3.65
C ALA A 113 29.39 3.56 4.58
N GLN A 114 29.69 3.27 5.85
CA GLN A 114 28.71 2.88 6.86
C GLN A 114 27.78 4.05 7.21
N LEU A 115 28.34 5.25 7.42
CA LEU A 115 27.56 6.46 7.71
C LEU A 115 26.60 6.78 6.55
N HIS A 116 27.10 6.77 5.31
CA HIS A 116 26.26 6.97 4.12
C HIS A 116 25.17 5.90 3.98
N ALA A 117 25.48 4.64 4.30
CA ALA A 117 24.50 3.56 4.24
C ALA A 117 23.35 3.79 5.23
N VAL A 118 23.64 4.11 6.50
CA VAL A 118 22.60 4.40 7.51
C VAL A 118 21.78 5.60 7.11
N GLN A 119 22.43 6.67 6.64
CA GLN A 119 21.75 7.86 6.18
C GLN A 119 20.76 7.52 5.06
N ARG A 120 21.18 6.72 4.08
CA ARG A 120 20.31 6.29 2.99
C ARG A 120 19.13 5.46 3.48
N HIS A 121 19.36 4.53 4.40
CA HIS A 121 18.30 3.71 4.98
C HIS A 121 17.26 4.57 5.75
N ARG A 122 17.70 5.64 6.42
CA ARG A 122 16.79 6.60 7.08
C ARG A 122 15.94 7.39 6.09
N GLU A 123 16.53 7.85 5.00
CA GLU A 123 15.79 8.52 3.92
C GLU A 123 14.72 7.60 3.32
N VAL A 124 15.11 6.36 3.01
CA VAL A 124 14.20 5.34 2.45
C VAL A 124 13.06 5.02 3.42
N LEU A 125 13.35 4.84 4.71
CA LEU A 125 12.33 4.65 5.75
C LEU A 125 11.35 5.83 5.83
N PHE A 126 11.87 7.06 5.75
CA PHE A 126 11.04 8.26 5.76
C PHE A 126 10.12 8.34 4.54
N ASP A 127 10.65 8.05 3.35
CA ASP A 127 9.87 8.01 2.11
C ASP A 127 8.78 6.93 2.17
N PHE A 128 9.11 5.70 2.60
CA PHE A 128 8.10 4.64 2.77
C PHE A 128 7.01 5.03 3.77
N THR A 129 7.37 5.64 4.90
CA THR A 129 6.41 6.10 5.90
C THR A 129 5.49 7.18 5.33
N ARG A 130 6.04 8.14 4.59
CA ARG A 130 5.26 9.20 3.93
C ARG A 130 4.30 8.63 2.90
N ASP A 131 4.80 7.76 2.03
CA ASP A 131 4.03 7.21 0.93
C ASP A 131 2.93 6.28 1.44
N PHE A 132 3.22 5.47 2.46
CA PHE A 132 2.23 4.64 3.13
C PHE A 132 1.11 5.48 3.77
N ARG A 133 1.46 6.56 4.50
CA ARG A 133 0.46 7.49 5.06
C ARG A 133 -0.40 8.13 3.98
N ARG A 134 0.20 8.56 2.86
CA ARG A 134 -0.52 9.12 1.73
C ARG A 134 -1.53 8.12 1.17
N SER A 135 -1.11 6.87 0.98
CA SER A 135 -2.00 5.82 0.46
C SER A 135 -3.15 5.50 1.44
N LYS A 136 -2.91 5.48 2.75
CA LYS A 136 -3.98 5.36 3.78
C LYS A 136 -5.02 6.49 3.67
N THR A 137 -4.57 7.74 3.55
CA THR A 137 -5.48 8.89 3.41
C THR A 137 -6.30 8.83 2.13
N ASN A 138 -5.67 8.49 1.00
CA ASN A 138 -6.35 8.35 -0.28
C ASN A 138 -7.44 7.28 -0.23
N LEU A 139 -7.17 6.14 0.42
CA LEU A 139 -8.16 5.09 0.61
C LEU A 139 -9.32 5.55 1.49
N ARG A 140 -9.05 6.17 2.65
CA ARG A 140 -10.11 6.67 3.53
C ARG A 140 -11.07 7.59 2.78
N HIS A 141 -10.54 8.53 2.00
CA HIS A 141 -11.35 9.37 1.13
C HIS A 141 -12.14 8.60 0.06
N ALA A 142 -11.62 7.49 -0.44
CA ALA A 142 -12.35 6.64 -1.38
C ALA A 142 -13.50 5.88 -0.70
N ILE A 143 -13.28 5.38 0.51
CA ILE A 143 -14.29 4.70 1.33
C ILE A 143 -15.39 5.70 1.75
N ASP A 144 -15.02 6.88 2.24
CA ASP A 144 -15.97 7.91 2.67
C ASP A 144 -16.87 8.35 1.49
N ARG A 145 -16.27 8.61 0.31
CA ARG A 145 -17.03 8.95 -0.91
C ARG A 145 -18.01 7.84 -1.29
N ARG A 146 -17.59 6.58 -1.19
CA ARG A 146 -18.44 5.43 -1.46
C ARG A 146 -19.64 5.37 -0.51
N ASP A 147 -19.38 5.50 0.79
CA ASP A 147 -20.42 5.34 1.81
C ASP A 147 -21.45 6.47 1.73
N LEU A 148 -21.03 7.70 1.39
CA LEU A 148 -21.93 8.81 1.07
C LEU A 148 -22.84 8.50 -0.13
N LEU A 149 -22.31 7.95 -1.22
CA LEU A 149 -23.09 7.58 -2.42
C LEU A 149 -24.08 6.44 -2.12
N GLY A 150 -23.64 5.43 -1.37
CA GLY A 150 -24.49 4.29 -0.98
C GLY A 150 -25.69 4.73 -0.12
N ASN A 151 -25.46 5.65 0.82
CA ASN A 151 -26.52 6.17 1.68
C ASN A 151 -27.53 7.05 0.92
N VAL A 152 -27.06 7.89 -0.02
CA VAL A 152 -27.94 8.72 -0.86
C VAL A 152 -28.80 7.88 -1.80
N GLN A 153 -28.25 6.82 -2.41
CA GLN A 153 -29.03 5.92 -3.27
C GLN A 153 -30.12 5.14 -2.51
N GLY A 154 -29.94 4.90 -1.21
CA GLY A 154 -30.94 4.23 -0.38
C GLY A 154 -32.14 5.09 0.00
N ASP A 155 -31.95 6.42 0.07
CA ASP A 155 -32.97 7.39 0.51
C ASP A 155 -33.85 7.90 -0.64
N ILE A 156 -33.41 7.75 -1.89
CA ILE A 156 -34.21 8.02 -3.09
C ILE A 156 -35.09 6.80 -3.37
N LYS A 157 -36.21 6.64 -2.65
CA LYS A 157 -37.25 5.65 -2.98
C LYS A 157 -38.64 6.13 -2.62
#